data_AF-A0A914K6Q3-F1
#
_entry.id   AF-A0A914K6Q3-F1
#
_cell.length_a   1.000
_cell.length_b   1.000
_cell.length_c   1.000
_cell.angle_alpha   90.00
_cell.angle_beta   90.00
_cell.angle_gamma   90.00
#
_symmetry.space_group_name_H-M   'P 1'
#
loop_
_entity.id
_entity.type
_entity.pdbx_description
1 polymer ?
#
loop_
_entity_poly.entity_id
_entity_poly.type
_entity_poly.pdbx_seq_one_letter_code
_entity_poly.pdbx_strand_id
1 'polypeptide(L)'
;MPELTELKDAFSHLTNVTRMAEGRRVPCSVIPYLTKAVCSYIDKWKTSKYELLKDFAFLFETQWNRIKEINLKSKGIRYAAFLDPRFVKKETIYSEQEWKKLEEEIKNEIGCVESTSVETADDIWSQETIKIGKDEIQTYYNLAGMDFPTPDNHNHEAVYEFWSINENQLPNLAKLARKYLCILASSAEPERYFSQVSSILKDKKRSNMTSQTLKNLTTIRNLTLLKLLGQSDSEDEDEENQDGGDDKNNNEKEILPL
;
A
#
# COMPACT_ATOMS: atom_id res chain seq x y z
N MET A 1 -14.88 26.37 -24.53
CA MET A 1 -15.57 26.73 -23.27
C MET A 1 -14.65 26.42 -22.11
N PRO A 2 -14.11 27.44 -21.41
CA PRO A 2 -13.07 27.26 -20.41
C PRO A 2 -13.55 26.61 -19.10
N GLU A 3 -14.85 26.65 -18.82
CA GLU A 3 -15.50 25.91 -17.71
C GLU A 3 -15.41 24.39 -17.88
N LEU A 4 -15.61 23.89 -19.11
CA LEU A 4 -15.49 22.47 -19.41
C LEU A 4 -14.04 21.97 -19.30
N THR A 5 -13.06 22.84 -19.55
CA THR A 5 -11.63 22.52 -19.36
C THR A 5 -11.32 22.34 -17.87
N GLU A 6 -11.78 23.25 -17.01
CA GLU A 6 -11.53 23.15 -15.56
C GLU A 6 -12.21 21.91 -14.94
N LEU A 7 -13.39 21.54 -15.46
CA LEU A 7 -14.05 20.29 -15.06
C LEU A 7 -13.26 19.04 -15.52
N LYS A 8 -12.67 19.06 -16.73
CA LYS A 8 -11.79 17.97 -17.18
C LYS A 8 -10.54 17.87 -16.31
N ASP A 9 -9.96 19.00 -15.92
CA ASP A 9 -8.83 19.04 -15.00
C ASP A 9 -9.20 18.45 -13.63
N ALA A 10 -10.39 18.78 -13.11
CA ALA A 10 -10.91 18.17 -11.89
C ALA A 10 -11.02 16.64 -11.99
N PHE A 11 -11.56 16.12 -13.10
CA PHE A 11 -11.60 14.67 -13.34
C PHE A 11 -10.20 14.06 -13.48
N SER A 12 -9.24 14.77 -14.08
CA SER A 12 -7.86 14.29 -14.18
C SER A 12 -7.22 14.05 -12.80
N HIS A 13 -7.48 14.93 -11.83
CA HIS A 13 -7.00 14.73 -10.45
C HIS A 13 -7.61 13.47 -9.81
N LEU A 14 -8.90 13.21 -10.04
CA LEU A 14 -9.57 12.00 -9.56
C LEU A 14 -9.04 10.74 -10.27
N THR A 15 -8.74 10.84 -11.57
CA THR A 15 -8.10 9.75 -12.31
C THR A 15 -6.73 9.39 -11.73
N ASN A 16 -5.94 10.39 -11.31
CA ASN A 16 -4.66 10.13 -10.67
C ASN A 16 -4.83 9.41 -9.32
N VAL A 17 -5.77 9.86 -8.48
CA VAL A 17 -6.07 9.22 -7.19
C VAL A 17 -6.52 7.77 -7.37
N THR A 18 -7.44 7.52 -8.31
CA THR A 18 -7.94 6.17 -8.60
C THR A 18 -6.83 5.28 -9.15
N ARG A 19 -6.02 5.77 -10.09
CA ARG A 19 -4.86 5.04 -10.62
C ARG A 19 -3.89 4.62 -9.52
N MET A 20 -3.62 5.49 -8.55
CA MET A 20 -2.75 5.17 -7.40
C MET A 20 -3.36 4.12 -6.47
N ALA A 21 -4.69 4.02 -6.38
CA ALA A 21 -5.39 3.04 -5.55
C ALA A 21 -5.59 1.68 -6.23
N GLU A 22 -5.63 1.65 -7.57
CA GLU A 22 -6.02 0.47 -8.36
C GLU A 22 -4.89 -0.54 -8.62
N GLY A 23 -3.64 -0.26 -8.24
CA GLY A 23 -2.53 -1.16 -8.53
C GLY A 23 -2.59 -2.50 -7.77
N ARG A 24 -2.04 -3.56 -8.39
CA ARG A 24 -2.04 -4.94 -7.88
C ARG A 24 -1.38 -5.15 -6.52
N ARG A 25 -0.38 -4.34 -6.20
CA ARG A 25 0.39 -4.43 -4.95
C ARG A 25 0.19 -3.19 -4.07
N VAL A 26 -0.91 -2.46 -4.24
CA VAL A 26 -1.15 -1.22 -3.49
C VAL A 26 -1.75 -1.56 -2.13
N PRO A 27 -1.03 -1.36 -1.01
CA PRO A 27 -1.58 -1.59 0.32
C PRO A 27 -2.64 -0.55 0.67
N CYS A 28 -3.62 -0.94 1.49
CA CYS A 28 -4.67 -0.05 1.99
C CYS A 28 -4.15 1.12 2.86
N SER A 29 -2.86 1.10 3.23
CA SER A 29 -2.17 2.21 3.91
C SER A 29 -2.17 3.50 3.10
N VAL A 30 -2.34 3.45 1.77
CA VAL A 30 -2.41 4.67 0.93
C VAL A 30 -3.74 5.41 1.05
N ILE A 31 -4.80 4.76 1.56
CA ILE A 31 -6.15 5.32 1.60
C ILE A 31 -6.21 6.63 2.40
N PRO A 32 -5.59 6.76 3.59
CA PRO A 32 -5.56 8.03 4.32
C PRO A 32 -4.86 9.16 3.54
N TYR A 33 -3.76 8.85 2.86
CA TYR A 33 -3.04 9.82 2.01
C TYR A 33 -3.92 10.30 0.85
N LEU A 34 -4.52 9.37 0.10
CA LEU A 34 -5.43 9.68 -1.00
C LEU A 34 -6.66 10.46 -0.53
N THR A 35 -7.14 10.15 0.67
CA THR A 35 -8.27 10.86 1.29
C THR A 35 -7.97 12.34 1.53
N LYS A 36 -6.75 12.65 1.96
CA LYS A 36 -6.29 14.03 2.15
C LYS A 36 -6.10 14.74 0.83
N ALA A 37 -5.55 14.07 -0.19
CA ALA A 37 -5.44 14.61 -1.53
C ALA A 37 -6.81 15.00 -2.10
N VAL A 38 -7.81 14.12 -1.99
CA VAL A 38 -9.18 14.40 -2.44
C VAL A 38 -9.81 15.56 -1.68
N CYS A 39 -9.62 15.65 -0.36
CA CYS A 39 -10.10 16.81 0.41
C CYS A 39 -9.47 18.12 -0.09
N SER A 40 -8.15 18.13 -0.36
CA SER A 40 -7.48 19.30 -0.92
C SER A 40 -8.02 19.70 -2.30
N TYR A 41 -8.32 18.73 -3.16
CA TYR A 41 -8.94 19.00 -4.46
C TYR A 41 -10.36 19.56 -4.33
N ILE A 42 -11.18 19.01 -3.43
CA ILE A 42 -12.52 19.52 -3.14
C ILE A 42 -12.46 20.98 -2.70
N ASP A 43 -11.55 21.33 -1.78
CA ASP A 43 -11.41 22.70 -1.29
C ASP A 43 -10.95 23.67 -2.40
N LYS A 44 -10.08 23.20 -3.30
CA LYS A 44 -9.71 23.96 -4.51
C LYS A 44 -10.90 24.17 -5.46
N TRP A 45 -11.77 23.17 -5.62
CA TRP A 45 -12.94 23.28 -6.51
C TRP A 45 -14.03 24.18 -5.94
N LYS A 46 -14.22 24.22 -4.62
CA LYS A 46 -15.15 25.16 -3.96
C LYS A 46 -14.78 26.62 -4.17
N THR A 47 -13.48 26.91 -4.31
CA THR A 47 -12.96 28.26 -4.53
C THR A 47 -12.85 28.62 -6.02
N SER A 48 -13.31 27.73 -6.91
CA SER A 48 -13.33 27.98 -8.35
C SER A 48 -14.20 29.19 -8.71
N LYS A 49 -13.85 29.83 -9.83
CA LYS A 49 -14.65 30.91 -10.42
C LYS A 49 -15.93 30.42 -11.11
N TYR A 50 -16.03 29.12 -11.44
CA TYR A 50 -17.16 28.56 -12.16
C TYR A 50 -18.16 27.89 -11.23
N GLU A 51 -19.44 28.21 -11.40
CA GLU A 51 -20.50 27.72 -10.51
C GLU A 51 -20.72 26.21 -10.64
N LEU A 52 -20.63 25.66 -11.85
CA LEU A 52 -20.76 24.22 -12.09
C LEU A 52 -19.76 23.39 -11.27
N LEU A 53 -18.51 23.88 -11.15
CA LEU A 53 -17.48 23.17 -10.42
C LEU A 53 -17.68 23.26 -8.90
N LYS A 54 -18.25 24.36 -8.40
CA LYS A 54 -18.64 24.49 -6.99
C LYS A 54 -19.80 23.56 -6.64
N ASP A 55 -20.83 23.51 -7.49
CA ASP A 55 -21.97 22.62 -7.31
C ASP A 55 -21.52 21.16 -7.30
N PHE A 56 -20.65 20.79 -8.25
CA PHE A 56 -20.01 19.48 -8.27
C PHE A 56 -19.23 19.21 -6.97
N ALA A 57 -18.40 20.16 -6.52
CA ALA A 57 -17.60 20.00 -5.31
C ALA A 57 -18.47 19.78 -4.06
N PHE A 58 -19.57 20.51 -3.93
CA PHE A 58 -20.51 20.38 -2.81
C PHE A 58 -21.22 19.02 -2.79
N LEU A 59 -21.72 18.58 -3.95
CA LEU A 59 -22.37 17.27 -4.09
C LEU A 59 -21.37 16.13 -3.85
N PHE A 60 -20.17 16.26 -4.42
CA PHE A 60 -19.11 15.28 -4.28
C PHE A 60 -18.62 15.17 -2.83
N GLU A 61 -18.40 16.30 -2.15
CA GLU A 61 -18.02 16.33 -0.73
C GLU A 61 -19.02 15.60 0.16
N THR A 62 -20.32 15.77 -0.08
CA THR A 62 -21.37 15.12 0.69
C THR A 62 -21.26 13.59 0.60
N GLN A 63 -20.98 13.06 -0.60
CA GLN A 63 -20.75 11.62 -0.78
C GLN A 63 -19.40 11.19 -0.23
N TRP A 64 -18.36 12.00 -0.43
CA TRP A 64 -17.00 11.71 0.02
C TRP A 64 -16.91 11.61 1.54
N ASN A 65 -17.55 12.52 2.29
CA ASN A 65 -17.51 12.52 3.75
C ASN A 65 -18.07 11.22 4.35
N ARG A 66 -19.12 10.66 3.75
CA ARG A 66 -19.66 9.35 4.18
C ARG A 66 -18.64 8.23 4.05
N ILE A 67 -17.96 8.17 2.90
CA ILE A 67 -16.95 7.14 2.60
C ILE A 67 -15.70 7.34 3.47
N LYS A 68 -15.24 8.59 3.58
CA LYS A 68 -14.09 9.01 4.39
C LYS A 68 -14.23 8.56 5.84
N GLU A 69 -15.39 8.79 6.46
CA GLU A 69 -15.59 8.39 7.85
C GLU A 69 -15.53 6.87 8.05
N ILE A 70 -16.14 6.09 7.16
CA ILE A 70 -16.14 4.63 7.25
C ILE A 70 -14.72 4.09 7.10
N ASN A 71 -14.00 4.56 6.09
CA ASN A 71 -12.66 4.06 5.78
C ASN A 71 -11.64 4.46 6.85
N LEU A 72 -11.63 5.73 7.29
CA LEU A 72 -10.65 6.19 8.28
C LEU A 72 -10.87 5.63 9.69
N LYS A 73 -12.09 5.19 10.02
CA LYS A 73 -12.40 4.52 11.30
C LYS A 73 -11.98 3.05 11.32
N SER A 74 -11.73 2.43 10.16
CA SER A 74 -11.37 1.02 10.07
C SER A 74 -10.02 0.75 10.73
N LYS A 75 -9.98 -0.25 11.64
CA LYS A 75 -8.75 -0.71 12.31
C LYS A 75 -7.66 -1.09 11.30
N GLY A 76 -8.04 -1.81 10.25
CA GLY A 76 -7.09 -2.31 9.23
C GLY A 76 -6.37 -1.18 8.50
N ILE A 77 -7.11 -0.15 8.08
CA ILE A 77 -6.55 1.00 7.35
C ILE A 77 -5.63 1.82 8.27
N ARG A 78 -6.06 2.08 9.52
CA ARG A 78 -5.25 2.80 10.50
C ARG A 78 -3.94 2.07 10.77
N TYR A 79 -4.00 0.76 11.01
CA TYR A 79 -2.82 -0.06 11.32
C TYR A 79 -1.88 -0.14 10.12
N ALA A 80 -2.42 -0.35 8.93
CA ALA A 80 -1.63 -0.34 7.70
C ALA A 80 -0.92 1.01 7.50
N ALA A 81 -1.57 2.14 7.78
CA ALA A 81 -0.96 3.46 7.67
C ALA A 81 0.16 3.72 8.69
N PHE A 82 0.07 3.14 9.89
CA PHE A 82 1.17 3.18 10.87
C PHE A 82 2.36 2.34 10.43
N LEU A 83 2.08 1.14 9.91
CA LEU A 83 3.08 0.18 9.47
C LEU A 83 3.65 0.52 8.08
N ASP A 84 3.25 1.65 7.49
CA ASP A 84 3.82 2.12 6.24
C ASP A 84 4.93 3.15 6.54
N PRO A 85 6.20 2.85 6.21
CA PRO A 85 7.33 3.72 6.49
C PRO A 85 7.27 5.07 5.74
N ARG A 86 6.38 5.21 4.75
CA ARG A 86 6.14 6.49 4.03
C ARG A 86 5.27 7.46 4.83
N PHE A 87 4.36 6.94 5.66
CA PHE A 87 3.28 7.73 6.26
C PHE A 87 3.43 7.95 7.75
N VAL A 88 4.15 7.06 8.45
CA VAL A 88 4.32 7.13 9.89
C VAL A 88 4.87 8.50 10.34
N LYS A 89 4.30 9.04 11.43
CA LYS A 89 4.63 10.37 12.00
C LYS A 89 4.43 11.59 11.09
N LYS A 90 3.86 11.44 9.89
CA LYS A 90 3.53 12.58 9.03
C LYS A 90 2.21 13.21 9.50
N GLU A 91 2.26 14.49 9.87
CA GLU A 91 1.07 15.29 10.26
C GLU A 91 0.06 15.45 9.11
N THR A 92 0.52 15.28 7.87
CA THR A 92 -0.34 15.32 6.68
C THR A 92 -1.40 14.21 6.70
N ILE A 93 -1.12 13.09 7.36
CA ILE A 93 -1.99 11.91 7.37
C ILE A 93 -2.90 11.91 8.61
N TYR A 94 -2.30 11.81 9.80
CA TYR A 94 -2.98 11.85 11.09
C TYR A 94 -2.34 12.88 12.00
N SER A 95 -3.13 13.39 12.95
CA SER A 95 -2.62 14.27 14.01
C SER A 95 -1.70 13.53 14.97
N GLU A 96 -0.83 14.25 15.67
CA GLU A 96 0.11 13.67 16.65
C GLU A 96 -0.63 12.86 17.75
N GLN A 97 -1.83 13.31 18.14
CA GLN A 97 -2.67 12.62 19.13
C GLN A 97 -3.20 11.29 18.60
N GLU A 98 -3.63 11.25 17.34
CA GLU A 98 -4.11 10.02 16.69
C GLU A 98 -2.98 9.02 16.52
N TRP A 99 -1.77 9.49 16.18
CA TRP A 99 -0.58 8.64 16.11
C TRP A 99 -0.23 8.03 17.46
N LYS A 100 -0.24 8.81 18.55
CA LYS A 100 -0.02 8.30 19.91
C LYS A 100 -1.05 7.25 20.30
N LYS A 101 -2.33 7.50 20.02
CA LYS A 101 -3.40 6.52 20.29
C LYS A 101 -3.18 5.23 19.51
N LEU A 102 -2.79 5.33 18.25
CA LEU A 102 -2.54 4.18 17.38
C LEU A 102 -1.30 3.38 17.82
N GLU A 103 -0.26 4.06 18.28
CA GLU A 103 0.92 3.43 18.87
C GLU A 103 0.54 2.58 20.08
N GLU A 104 -0.27 3.10 21.00
CA GLU A 104 -0.77 2.35 22.16
C GLU A 104 -1.66 1.17 21.74
N GLU A 105 -2.52 1.35 20.74
CA GLU A 105 -3.33 0.28 20.17
C GLU A 105 -2.46 -0.86 19.60
N ILE A 106 -1.36 -0.52 18.92
CA ILE A 106 -0.43 -1.50 18.32
C ILE A 106 0.42 -2.20 19.38
N LYS A 107 0.89 -1.48 20.41
CA LYS A 107 1.58 -2.08 21.57
C LYS A 107 0.70 -3.15 22.22
N ASN A 108 -0.59 -2.88 22.39
CA ASN A 108 -1.55 -3.84 22.94
C ASN A 108 -1.74 -5.06 22.01
N GLU A 109 -1.80 -4.87 20.69
CA GLU A 109 -1.90 -5.98 19.73
C GLU A 109 -0.64 -6.86 19.78
N ILE A 110 0.56 -6.27 19.89
CA ILE A 110 1.84 -6.99 20.01
C ILE A 110 1.90 -7.77 21.33
N GLY A 111 1.56 -7.15 22.46
CA GLY A 111 1.58 -7.81 23.78
C GLY A 111 0.61 -9.00 23.87
N CYS A 112 -0.50 -8.98 23.13
CA CYS A 112 -1.39 -10.14 23.01
C CYS A 112 -0.79 -11.29 22.18
N VAL A 113 0.09 -11.01 21.22
CA VAL A 113 0.73 -12.03 20.36
C VAL A 113 1.80 -12.83 21.11
N GLU A 114 2.49 -12.22 22.07
CA GLU A 114 3.48 -12.90 22.93
C GLU A 114 2.85 -13.96 23.85
N SER A 115 1.54 -13.87 24.13
CA SER A 115 0.82 -14.83 24.98
C SER A 115 0.41 -16.12 24.26
N THR A 116 0.67 -16.26 22.96
CA THR A 116 0.36 -17.47 22.18
C THR A 116 1.65 -18.25 21.91
N SER A 117 2.18 -18.91 22.95
CA SER A 117 3.23 -19.91 22.77
C SER A 117 2.62 -21.18 22.16
N VAL A 118 2.98 -21.48 20.92
CA VAL A 118 2.81 -22.83 20.36
C VAL A 118 3.93 -23.69 20.94
N GLU A 119 3.56 -24.65 21.79
CA GLU A 119 4.47 -25.72 22.20
C GLU A 119 4.73 -26.63 21.01
N THR A 120 5.91 -26.52 20.39
CA THR A 120 6.48 -27.61 19.60
C THR A 120 7.79 -28.03 20.23
N ALA A 121 7.81 -29.26 20.70
CA ALA A 121 9.02 -29.97 21.04
C ALA A 121 9.78 -30.26 19.74
N ASP A 122 10.91 -29.59 19.55
CA ASP A 122 12.14 -30.05 18.87
C ASP A 122 12.89 -28.85 18.28
N ASP A 123 13.73 -28.20 19.09
CA ASP A 123 15.08 -27.78 18.67
C ASP A 123 15.88 -27.18 19.85
N ILE A 124 16.93 -27.90 20.27
CA ILE A 124 17.70 -27.66 21.49
C ILE A 124 18.99 -26.84 21.25
N TRP A 125 19.30 -26.41 20.01
CA TRP A 125 20.59 -25.76 19.72
C TRP A 125 20.54 -24.57 18.76
N SER A 126 19.77 -23.54 19.08
CA SER A 126 20.00 -22.15 18.63
C SER A 126 19.24 -21.16 19.53
N GLN A 127 19.61 -21.07 20.80
CA GLN A 127 19.14 -19.97 21.65
C GLN A 127 20.05 -18.74 21.45
N GLU A 128 19.87 -18.05 20.33
CA GLU A 128 20.06 -16.60 20.39
C GLU A 128 18.85 -16.02 21.12
N THR A 129 19.09 -15.61 22.34
CA THR A 129 18.14 -14.83 23.11
C THR A 129 17.84 -13.56 22.32
N ILE A 130 16.67 -13.51 21.68
CA ILE A 130 16.14 -12.28 21.08
C ILE A 130 16.13 -11.26 22.19
N LYS A 131 17.04 -10.29 22.11
CA LYS A 131 17.10 -9.17 23.03
C LYS A 131 15.84 -8.35 22.81
N ILE A 132 14.78 -8.67 23.55
CA ILE A 132 13.65 -7.79 23.85
C ILE A 132 14.25 -6.61 24.61
N GLY A 133 14.76 -5.63 23.87
CA GLY A 133 15.83 -4.78 24.39
C GLY A 133 15.89 -3.43 23.71
N LYS A 134 14.73 -2.74 23.71
CA LYS A 134 14.44 -1.32 23.43
C LYS A 134 13.21 -1.26 22.51
N ASP A 135 12.29 -0.34 22.81
CA ASP A 135 11.05 -0.10 22.06
C ASP A 135 11.25 -0.33 20.56
N GLU A 136 10.76 -1.46 20.05
CA GLU A 136 10.79 -1.83 18.63
C GLU A 136 10.22 -0.69 17.76
N ILE A 137 9.21 -0.01 18.31
CA ILE A 137 8.58 1.18 17.75
C ILE A 137 9.55 2.36 17.63
N GLN A 138 10.43 2.59 18.60
CA GLN A 138 11.43 3.66 18.50
C GLN A 138 12.48 3.35 17.44
N THR A 139 12.92 2.09 17.35
CA THR A 139 13.81 1.64 16.26
C THR A 139 13.12 1.83 14.91
N TYR A 140 11.85 1.44 14.80
CA TYR A 140 11.05 1.67 13.59
C TYR A 140 10.99 3.15 13.22
N TYR A 141 10.76 4.04 14.18
CA TYR A 141 10.73 5.48 13.90
C TYR A 141 12.06 6.06 13.42
N ASN A 142 13.20 5.48 13.81
CA ASN A 142 14.52 5.92 13.36
C ASN A 142 14.84 5.41 11.95
N LEU A 143 14.29 4.24 11.58
CA LEU A 143 14.47 3.62 10.27
C LEU A 143 13.44 4.11 9.24
N ALA A 144 12.26 4.55 9.70
CA ALA A 144 11.19 4.98 8.83
C ALA A 144 11.52 6.33 8.19
N GLY A 145 11.37 6.39 6.86
CA GLY A 145 11.69 7.57 6.07
C GLY A 145 11.74 7.23 4.60
N MET A 146 10.56 7.14 3.97
CA MET A 146 10.43 6.93 2.53
C MET A 146 9.61 8.04 1.89
N ASP A 147 9.82 8.23 0.58
CA ASP A 147 9.08 9.22 -0.20
C ASP A 147 7.61 8.81 -0.39
N PHE A 148 6.74 9.82 -0.50
CA PHE A 148 5.32 9.61 -0.78
C PHE A 148 5.12 8.96 -2.15
N PRO A 149 4.10 8.09 -2.31
CA PRO A 149 3.78 7.53 -3.62
C PRO A 149 3.30 8.65 -4.55
N THR A 150 3.67 8.55 -5.83
CA THR A 150 3.20 9.44 -6.90
C THR A 150 2.53 8.61 -8.00
N PRO A 151 1.76 9.23 -8.93
CA PRO A 151 1.12 8.49 -10.02
C PRO A 151 2.10 7.75 -10.95
N ASP A 152 3.36 8.18 -10.99
CA ASP A 152 4.41 7.63 -11.85
C ASP A 152 5.42 6.78 -11.05
N ASN A 153 5.69 7.14 -9.79
CA ASN A 153 6.49 6.33 -8.88
C ASN A 153 5.64 5.68 -7.79
N HIS A 154 5.40 4.38 -7.94
CA HIS A 154 4.49 3.64 -7.10
C HIS A 154 5.12 3.20 -5.77
N ASN A 155 6.46 3.13 -5.61
CA ASN A 155 7.17 2.84 -4.34
C ASN A 155 6.47 1.84 -3.38
N HIS A 156 5.70 0.88 -3.91
CA HIS A 156 4.95 -0.08 -3.09
C HIS A 156 5.84 -1.27 -2.78
N GLU A 157 6.69 -1.67 -3.73
CA GLU A 157 7.67 -2.75 -3.54
C GLU A 157 8.67 -2.42 -2.45
N ALA A 158 9.22 -1.20 -2.49
CA ALA A 158 10.13 -0.69 -1.46
C ALA A 158 9.56 -0.80 -0.03
N VAL A 159 8.24 -0.70 0.14
CA VAL A 159 7.61 -0.88 1.46
C VAL A 159 7.69 -2.34 1.91
N TYR A 160 7.45 -3.30 1.01
CA TYR A 160 7.55 -4.72 1.33
C TYR A 160 9.01 -5.14 1.55
N GLU A 161 9.93 -4.65 0.72
CA GLU A 161 11.38 -4.84 0.86
C GLU A 161 11.88 -4.30 2.21
N PHE A 162 11.45 -3.11 2.62
CA PHE A 162 11.79 -2.54 3.93
C PHE A 162 11.45 -3.49 5.07
N TRP A 163 10.27 -4.09 5.04
CA TRP A 163 9.86 -5.04 6.08
C TRP A 163 10.58 -6.38 5.98
N SER A 164 10.99 -6.80 4.79
CA SER A 164 11.83 -8.00 4.58
C SER A 164 13.23 -7.81 5.18
N ILE A 165 13.89 -6.69 4.86
CA ILE A 165 15.25 -6.38 5.33
C ILE A 165 15.29 -6.18 6.84
N ASN A 166 14.27 -5.50 7.39
CA ASN A 166 14.24 -5.15 8.82
C ASN A 166 13.52 -6.18 9.69
N GLU A 167 13.14 -7.35 9.16
CA GLU A 167 12.41 -8.38 9.92
C GLU A 167 13.18 -8.83 11.18
N ASN A 168 14.50 -8.97 11.10
CA ASN A 168 15.33 -9.36 12.23
C ASN A 168 15.39 -8.29 13.33
N GLN A 169 15.30 -7.00 12.94
CA GLN A 169 15.35 -5.87 13.88
C GLN A 169 13.97 -5.52 14.44
N LEU A 170 12.90 -5.80 13.68
CA LEU A 170 11.51 -5.46 13.95
C LEU A 170 10.58 -6.67 13.79
N PRO A 171 10.77 -7.76 14.58
CA PRO A 171 10.08 -9.02 14.33
C PRO A 171 8.55 -8.97 14.54
N ASN A 172 8.07 -8.22 15.54
CA ASN A 172 6.64 -8.14 15.84
C ASN A 172 5.93 -7.20 14.88
N LEU A 173 6.55 -6.04 14.61
CA LEU A 173 6.03 -5.06 13.66
C LEU A 173 6.03 -5.62 12.24
N ALA A 174 7.08 -6.35 11.82
CA ALA A 174 7.10 -7.02 10.51
C ALA A 174 5.97 -8.05 10.37
N LYS A 175 5.70 -8.82 11.42
CA LYS A 175 4.56 -9.77 11.44
C LYS A 175 3.22 -9.06 11.28
N LEU A 176 3.02 -7.92 11.95
CA LEU A 176 1.82 -7.11 11.79
C LEU A 176 1.77 -6.44 10.41
N ALA A 177 2.90 -5.94 9.91
CA ALA A 177 3.01 -5.31 8.59
C ALA A 177 2.57 -6.27 7.50
N ARG A 178 3.05 -7.52 7.51
CA ARG A 178 2.57 -8.57 6.59
C ARG A 178 1.06 -8.81 6.65
N LYS A 179 0.47 -8.76 7.86
CA LYS A 179 -0.96 -8.98 8.06
C LYS A 179 -1.83 -7.84 7.53
N TYR A 180 -1.38 -6.58 7.66
CA TYR A 180 -2.21 -5.42 7.31
C TYR A 180 -1.86 -4.79 5.96
N LEU A 181 -0.60 -4.83 5.52
CA LEU A 181 -0.17 -4.31 4.21
C LEU A 181 -0.53 -5.24 3.05
N CYS A 182 -0.90 -6.50 3.30
CA CYS A 182 -1.42 -7.38 2.25
C CYS A 182 -2.87 -7.05 1.84
N ILE A 183 -3.57 -6.21 2.63
CA ILE A 183 -4.92 -5.75 2.30
C ILE A 183 -4.80 -4.70 1.19
N LEU A 184 -5.43 -4.95 0.04
CA LEU A 184 -5.41 -4.04 -1.09
C LEU A 184 -6.23 -2.77 -0.84
N ALA A 185 -5.80 -1.67 -1.43
CA ALA A 185 -6.52 -0.40 -1.37
C ALA A 185 -7.84 -0.39 -2.19
N SER A 186 -7.92 -1.21 -3.24
CA SER A 186 -9.05 -1.25 -4.17
C SER A 186 -9.45 -2.68 -4.55
N SER A 187 -10.75 -2.88 -4.80
CA SER A 187 -11.29 -4.10 -5.40
C SER A 187 -11.13 -4.15 -6.93
N ALA A 188 -10.55 -3.13 -7.55
CA ALA A 188 -10.40 -3.05 -9.00
C ALA A 188 -9.62 -4.24 -9.60
N GLU A 189 -8.58 -4.73 -8.92
CA GLU A 189 -7.78 -5.86 -9.40
C GLU A 189 -8.56 -7.18 -9.45
N PRO A 190 -9.23 -7.63 -8.35
CA PRO A 190 -10.11 -8.78 -8.45
C PRO A 190 -11.27 -8.55 -9.43
N GLU A 191 -11.80 -7.32 -9.57
CA GLU A 191 -12.84 -7.02 -10.56
C GLU A 191 -12.36 -7.11 -12.01
N ARG A 192 -11.15 -6.64 -12.33
CA ARG A 192 -10.51 -6.81 -13.65
C ARG A 192 -10.35 -8.30 -13.96
N TYR A 193 -9.94 -9.08 -12.97
CA TYR A 193 -9.86 -10.52 -13.08
C TYR A 193 -11.22 -11.18 -13.37
N PHE A 194 -12.24 -10.87 -12.57
CA PHE A 194 -13.58 -11.42 -12.77
C PHE A 194 -14.21 -10.94 -14.08
N SER A 195 -13.89 -9.74 -14.54
CA SER A 195 -14.32 -9.22 -15.84
C SER A 195 -13.76 -10.04 -16.99
N GLN A 196 -12.46 -10.40 -16.94
CA GLN A 196 -11.86 -11.30 -17.93
C GLN A 196 -12.52 -12.69 -17.91
N VAL A 197 -12.71 -13.25 -16.72
CA VAL A 197 -13.36 -14.56 -16.54
C VAL A 197 -14.83 -14.53 -16.99
N SER A 198 -15.52 -13.40 -16.83
CA SER A 198 -16.91 -13.23 -17.22
C SER A 198 -17.15 -13.50 -18.70
N SER A 199 -16.16 -13.20 -19.57
CA SER A 199 -16.25 -13.50 -21.00
C SER A 199 -16.42 -15.00 -21.28
N ILE A 200 -15.74 -15.85 -20.52
CA ILE A 200 -15.81 -17.31 -20.61
C ILE A 200 -17.16 -17.83 -20.08
N LEU A 201 -17.71 -17.13 -19.08
CA LEU A 201 -18.99 -17.46 -18.45
C LEU A 201 -20.22 -17.02 -19.26
N LYS A 202 -20.11 -15.92 -20.02
CA LYS A 202 -21.23 -15.35 -20.79
C LYS A 202 -21.79 -16.33 -21.82
N ASP A 203 -20.92 -17.06 -22.51
CA ASP A 203 -21.32 -18.06 -23.50
C ASP A 203 -21.41 -19.47 -22.91
N LYS A 204 -22.36 -19.67 -21.98
CA LYS A 204 -22.61 -20.96 -21.32
C LYS A 204 -22.82 -22.12 -22.31
N LYS A 205 -23.36 -21.84 -23.50
CA LYS A 205 -23.59 -22.83 -24.57
C LYS A 205 -22.30 -23.23 -25.30
N ARG A 206 -21.28 -22.38 -25.36
CA ARG A 206 -19.99 -22.66 -26.03
C ARG A 206 -18.93 -23.17 -25.07
N SER A 207 -18.88 -22.65 -23.84
CA SER A 207 -17.83 -23.01 -22.89
C SER A 207 -18.10 -24.35 -22.18
N ASN A 208 -19.38 -24.75 -22.02
CA ASN A 208 -19.83 -25.98 -21.34
C ASN A 208 -18.98 -26.36 -20.11
N MET A 209 -18.53 -25.35 -19.37
CA MET A 209 -17.57 -25.51 -18.29
C MET A 209 -18.32 -25.57 -16.97
N THR A 210 -17.98 -26.55 -16.14
CA THR A 210 -18.55 -26.65 -14.79
C THR A 210 -17.94 -25.60 -13.87
N SER A 211 -18.67 -25.19 -12.83
CA SER A 211 -18.19 -24.24 -11.82
C SER A 211 -16.87 -24.71 -11.18
N GLN A 212 -16.72 -26.02 -10.96
CA GLN A 212 -15.50 -26.60 -10.42
C GLN A 212 -14.30 -26.46 -11.37
N THR A 213 -14.50 -26.71 -12.66
CA THR A 213 -13.44 -26.57 -13.66
C THR A 213 -12.99 -25.12 -13.77
N LEU A 214 -13.95 -24.19 -13.73
CA LEU A 214 -13.64 -22.76 -13.71
C LEU A 214 -12.81 -22.39 -12.49
N LYS A 215 -13.23 -22.83 -11.30
CA LYS A 215 -12.49 -22.60 -10.05
C LYS A 215 -11.06 -23.14 -10.12
N ASN A 216 -10.89 -24.34 -10.66
CA ASN A 216 -9.55 -24.93 -10.80
C ASN A 216 -8.69 -24.11 -11.78
N LEU A 217 -9.24 -23.71 -12.92
CA LEU A 217 -8.54 -22.90 -13.92
C LEU A 217 -8.13 -21.53 -13.34
N THR A 218 -9.04 -20.88 -12.61
CA THR A 218 -8.78 -19.60 -11.97
C THR A 218 -7.70 -19.70 -10.89
N THR A 219 -7.76 -20.74 -10.05
CA THR A 219 -6.72 -21.04 -9.06
C THR A 219 -5.37 -21.33 -9.71
N ILE A 220 -5.31 -22.20 -10.73
CA ILE A 220 -4.05 -22.55 -11.42
C ILE A 220 -3.41 -21.30 -12.03
N ARG A 221 -4.19 -20.44 -12.69
CA ARG A 221 -3.70 -19.17 -13.23
C ARG A 221 -3.08 -18.30 -12.14
N ASN A 222 -3.77 -18.12 -11.02
CA ASN A 222 -3.27 -17.27 -9.93
C ASN A 222 -2.01 -17.84 -9.30
N LEU A 223 -1.94 -19.17 -9.09
CA LEU A 223 -0.73 -19.84 -8.60
C LEU A 223 0.44 -19.70 -9.58
N THR A 224 0.18 -19.80 -10.88
CA THR A 224 1.21 -19.63 -11.92
C THR A 224 1.73 -18.20 -11.92
N LEU A 225 0.84 -17.21 -11.81
CA LEU A 225 1.23 -15.80 -11.69
C LEU A 225 2.07 -15.53 -10.44
N LEU A 226 1.71 -16.12 -9.29
CA LEU A 226 2.52 -15.99 -8.07
C LEU A 226 3.93 -16.57 -8.25
N LYS A 227 4.05 -17.71 -8.93
CA LYS A 227 5.37 -18.31 -9.22
C LYS A 227 6.21 -17.45 -10.15
N LEU A 228 5.60 -16.88 -11.20
CA LEU A 228 6.30 -15.99 -12.13
C LEU A 228 6.79 -14.72 -11.42
N LEU A 229 5.96 -14.16 -10.55
CA LEU A 229 6.34 -13.00 -9.74
C LEU A 229 7.44 -13.32 -8.74
N GLY A 230 7.45 -14.51 -8.14
CA GLY A 230 8.54 -14.92 -7.24
C GLY A 230 9.83 -15.34 -7.95
N GLN A 231 9.79 -15.54 -9.28
CA GLN A 231 10.98 -15.86 -10.09
C GLN A 231 11.67 -14.60 -10.60
N SER A 232 10.91 -13.54 -10.94
CA SER A 232 11.50 -12.23 -11.27
C SER A 232 12.30 -11.66 -10.11
N ASP A 233 11.87 -11.89 -8.87
CA ASP A 233 12.55 -11.37 -7.67
C ASP A 233 13.89 -12.10 -7.40
N SER A 234 14.15 -13.26 -8.01
CA SER A 234 15.40 -14.03 -7.86
C SER A 234 16.41 -13.86 -8.99
N GLU A 235 15.97 -13.40 -10.17
CA GLU A 235 16.87 -13.19 -11.32
C GLU A 235 17.62 -11.86 -11.23
N ASP A 236 17.11 -10.88 -10.46
CA ASP A 236 17.75 -9.58 -10.25
C ASP A 236 18.87 -9.62 -9.17
N GLU A 237 18.91 -10.62 -8.28
CA GLU A 237 19.97 -10.76 -7.25
C GLU A 237 21.26 -11.39 -7.81
N ASP A 238 21.20 -12.07 -8.95
CA ASP A 238 22.35 -12.77 -9.54
C ASP A 238 23.18 -11.87 -10.50
N GLU A 239 22.68 -10.70 -10.92
CA GLU A 239 23.39 -9.80 -11.85
C GLU A 239 24.29 -8.76 -11.15
N GLU A 240 24.17 -8.50 -9.84
CA GLU A 240 25.02 -7.51 -9.15
C GLU A 240 26.38 -8.04 -8.64
N ASN A 241 26.72 -9.33 -8.85
CA ASN A 241 27.98 -9.93 -8.40
C ASN A 241 28.96 -10.30 -9.52
N GLN A 242 28.97 -9.55 -10.64
CA GLN A 242 30.10 -9.54 -11.58
C GLN A 242 30.31 -8.16 -12.20
N ASP A 243 30.94 -7.22 -11.49
CA ASP A 243 32.01 -6.42 -12.11
C ASP A 243 32.91 -5.77 -11.06
N GLY A 244 34.08 -6.38 -10.85
CA GLY A 244 35.19 -5.74 -10.16
C GLY A 244 36.29 -5.48 -11.18
N GLY A 245 36.57 -4.21 -11.49
CA GLY A 245 37.78 -3.87 -12.25
C GLY A 245 37.81 -2.51 -12.95
N ASP A 246 38.18 -1.49 -12.17
CA ASP A 246 39.05 -0.35 -12.52
C ASP A 246 38.60 0.87 -13.38
N ASP A 247 38.78 2.00 -12.70
CA ASP A 247 39.42 3.27 -13.10
C ASP A 247 38.59 4.48 -13.61
N LYS A 248 38.47 5.45 -12.68
CA LYS A 248 38.70 6.92 -12.78
C LYS A 248 38.08 7.68 -13.97
N ASN A 249 37.25 8.69 -13.72
CA ASN A 249 37.68 10.07 -13.37
C ASN A 249 36.49 11.08 -13.39
N ASN A 250 36.59 12.05 -12.48
CA ASN A 250 35.82 13.29 -12.28
C ASN A 250 35.02 13.89 -13.46
N ASN A 251 33.80 14.37 -13.15
CA ASN A 251 33.50 15.81 -13.17
C ASN A 251 32.16 16.15 -12.51
N GLU A 252 32.23 17.12 -11.60
CA GLU A 252 31.12 17.85 -11.00
C GLU A 252 30.26 18.56 -12.08
N LYS A 253 28.94 18.60 -11.87
CA LYS A 253 28.08 19.78 -12.07
C LYS A 253 26.67 19.55 -11.52
N GLU A 254 26.45 20.10 -10.33
CA GLU A 254 25.37 21.05 -9.99
C GLU A 254 23.94 20.89 -10.57
N ILE A 255 23.01 20.75 -9.61
CA ILE A 255 21.73 21.48 -9.44
C ILE A 255 20.42 20.84 -10.01
N LEU A 256 19.57 20.45 -9.04
CA LEU A 256 18.11 20.22 -9.00
C LEU A 256 17.23 21.33 -9.64
N PRO A 257 15.87 21.29 -9.60
CA PRO A 257 14.88 20.21 -9.68
C PRO A 257 13.71 20.55 -10.64
N LEU A 258 12.79 19.58 -10.86
CA LEU A 258 11.35 19.82 -11.01
C LEU A 258 10.58 18.71 -10.30
#